data_AF-A0AAV8ABI8-F1
#
_entry.id   AF-A0AAV8ABI8-F1
#
_cell.length_a   1.000
_cell.length_b   1.000
_cell.length_c   1.000
_cell.angle_alpha   90.00
_cell.angle_beta   90.00
_cell.angle_gamma   90.00
#
_symmetry.space_group_name_H-M   'P 1'
#
loop_
_entity.id
_entity.type
_entity.pdbx_description
1 polymer ?
#
loop_
_entity_poly.entity_id
_entity_poly.type
_entity_poly.pdbx_seq_one_letter_code
_entity_poly.pdbx_strand_id
1 'polypeptide(L)'
;MTFFLKNETQTLRQGSLEEIKKTITAEKISLTIHDDKSYFELDMCTPLHLACRYNAKIEIIKHLVELGSPLDSNTTATPLYYLCHHFPQNVEAIKFLILNGADPNSFNWSPFHLITLWNPDVELMSFMIKYGADCSAITNKTSLHLITDRLEKDPEKISTLLPSLEFLLENGCDQNLTDTSKKKPSDLTKIPIVTKLFETFPSFQQDFKQLYDRKELVDFKIRNFQAHNFLLVLRSGKSALELQKILKRHSDMEISTFLEWCYGIKPTNTNFLETILNELEINPKIKTLRADIASLYTREDNKDFIIVVNDNELAFHKLVLQARSELYRGMFLSIDDKSGKVKDYTNKSIETIKLLAKFIYLDRIEEEELTEQIYKELEDVVDYYQLNRKTRLTYFLKKFNNTFSEKKK
;
A
#
# COMPACT_ATOMS: atom_id res chain seq x y z
N MET A 1 12.83 12.46 -32.16
CA MET A 1 12.59 11.01 -32.28
C MET A 1 13.95 10.34 -32.13
N THR A 2 14.36 10.07 -30.89
CA THR A 2 15.72 9.56 -30.63
C THR A 2 15.64 8.05 -30.60
N PHE A 3 16.02 7.41 -31.71
CA PHE A 3 16.10 5.96 -31.84
C PHE A 3 17.36 5.46 -31.13
N PHE A 4 17.18 4.70 -30.05
CA PHE A 4 18.23 3.88 -29.47
C PHE A 4 18.64 2.80 -30.50
N LEU A 5 19.94 2.56 -30.72
CA LEU A 5 20.37 1.63 -31.77
C LEU A 5 20.25 0.18 -31.27
N LYS A 6 20.13 -0.75 -32.22
CA LYS A 6 20.10 -2.21 -32.00
C LYS A 6 21.26 -2.71 -31.12
N ASN A 7 22.40 -2.01 -31.17
CA ASN A 7 23.60 -2.33 -30.40
C ASN A 7 23.39 -2.13 -28.90
N GLU A 8 22.80 -1.02 -28.45
CA GLU A 8 22.59 -0.79 -27.01
C GLU A 8 21.57 -1.77 -26.41
N THR A 9 20.53 -2.14 -27.16
CA THR A 9 19.58 -3.21 -26.78
C THR A 9 20.28 -4.55 -26.61
N GLN A 10 21.25 -4.87 -27.48
CA GLN A 10 22.04 -6.09 -27.37
C GLN A 10 22.99 -6.05 -26.16
N THR A 11 23.61 -4.89 -25.89
CA THR A 11 24.45 -4.68 -24.71
C THR A 11 23.65 -4.85 -23.41
N LEU A 12 22.40 -4.40 -23.33
CA LEU A 12 21.54 -4.65 -22.16
C LEU A 12 21.14 -6.11 -22.00
N ARG A 13 21.02 -6.85 -23.11
CA ARG A 13 20.65 -8.27 -23.09
C ARG A 13 21.79 -9.18 -22.64
N GLN A 14 23.03 -8.86 -23.04
CA GLN A 14 24.15 -9.81 -22.97
C GLN A 14 25.48 -9.17 -22.52
N GLY A 15 25.55 -7.85 -22.43
CA GLY A 15 26.76 -7.13 -22.08
C GLY A 15 27.10 -7.22 -20.60
N SER A 16 28.39 -7.05 -20.33
CA SER A 16 28.92 -6.89 -18.97
C SER A 16 28.53 -5.52 -18.38
N LEU A 17 28.61 -5.39 -17.05
CA LEU A 17 28.38 -4.12 -16.37
C LEU A 17 29.29 -3.00 -16.90
N GLU A 18 30.55 -3.32 -17.24
CA GLU A 18 31.51 -2.35 -17.77
C GLU A 18 31.18 -1.90 -19.19
N GLU A 19 30.63 -2.77 -20.03
CA GLU A 19 30.12 -2.39 -21.36
C GLU A 19 28.86 -1.52 -21.24
N ILE A 20 27.99 -1.85 -20.28
CA ILE A 20 26.77 -1.06 -20.02
C ILE A 20 27.13 0.34 -19.52
N LYS A 21 28.06 0.46 -18.57
CA LYS A 21 28.57 1.76 -18.08
C LYS A 21 29.14 2.65 -19.19
N LYS A 22 29.80 2.06 -20.19
CA LYS A 22 30.36 2.79 -21.34
C LYS A 22 29.30 3.22 -22.34
N THR A 23 28.24 2.43 -22.46
CA THR A 23 27.27 2.56 -23.56
C THR A 23 26.03 3.36 -23.14
N ILE A 24 25.59 3.21 -21.89
CA ILE A 24 24.41 3.85 -21.32
C ILE A 24 24.86 4.93 -20.35
N THR A 25 24.70 6.17 -20.78
CA THR A 25 25.00 7.36 -19.99
C THR A 25 23.72 7.95 -19.39
N ALA A 26 23.86 8.85 -18.41
CA ALA A 26 22.73 9.56 -17.81
C ALA A 26 21.89 10.34 -18.85
N GLU A 27 22.52 10.86 -19.91
CA GLU A 27 21.82 11.54 -21.01
C GLU A 27 20.89 10.61 -21.81
N LYS A 28 21.18 9.31 -21.80
CA LYS A 28 20.45 8.28 -22.55
C LYS A 28 19.49 7.46 -21.69
N ILE A 29 19.54 7.59 -20.36
CA ILE A 29 18.87 6.68 -19.42
C ILE A 29 17.33 6.76 -19.45
N SER A 30 16.79 7.92 -19.85
CA SER A 30 15.36 8.18 -19.97
C SER A 30 14.83 8.01 -21.39
N LEU A 31 15.69 7.67 -22.35
CA LEU A 31 15.26 7.43 -23.72
C LEU A 31 14.54 6.09 -23.83
N THR A 32 13.44 6.08 -24.58
CA THR A 32 12.65 4.89 -24.84
C THR A 32 13.08 4.21 -26.13
N ILE A 33 13.07 2.89 -26.11
CA ILE A 33 13.60 1.98 -27.10
C ILE A 33 12.43 1.23 -27.71
N HIS A 34 12.41 1.08 -29.04
CA HIS A 34 11.51 0.14 -29.67
C HIS A 34 12.11 -1.26 -29.54
N ASP A 35 11.44 -2.17 -28.84
CA ASP A 35 11.86 -3.57 -28.82
C ASP A 35 11.08 -4.36 -29.87
N ASP A 36 11.75 -4.73 -30.96
CA ASP A 36 11.20 -5.53 -32.07
C ASP A 36 10.61 -6.89 -31.64
N LYS A 37 10.77 -7.28 -30.37
CA LYS A 37 10.25 -8.53 -29.79
C LYS A 37 9.09 -8.32 -28.80
N SER A 38 8.53 -7.12 -28.61
CA SER A 38 7.37 -6.96 -27.72
C SER A 38 6.13 -7.64 -28.30
N TYR A 39 5.38 -8.36 -27.46
CA TYR A 39 4.09 -8.95 -27.84
C TYR A 39 3.02 -7.88 -28.13
N PHE A 40 3.24 -6.65 -27.65
CA PHE A 40 2.48 -5.46 -27.98
C PHE A 40 3.36 -4.60 -28.89
N GLU A 41 3.01 -4.45 -30.17
CA GLU A 41 3.89 -3.91 -31.24
C GLU A 41 4.41 -2.46 -31.06
N LEU A 42 4.22 -1.82 -29.90
CA LEU A 42 4.51 -0.39 -29.67
C LEU A 42 5.05 -0.05 -28.26
N ASP A 43 5.63 -1.00 -27.50
CA ASP A 43 6.12 -0.70 -26.15
C ASP A 43 7.46 0.07 -26.19
N MET A 44 7.38 1.38 -25.89
CA MET A 44 8.50 2.29 -25.67
C MET A 44 9.30 1.91 -24.40
N CYS A 45 10.24 0.99 -24.48
CA CYS A 45 10.97 0.43 -23.32
C CYS A 45 12.13 1.32 -22.86
N THR A 46 12.28 1.63 -21.58
CA THR A 46 13.54 2.23 -21.06
C THR A 46 14.65 1.17 -20.93
N PRO A 47 15.92 1.55 -20.76
CA PRO A 47 16.99 0.60 -20.42
C PRO A 47 16.65 -0.32 -19.24
N LEU A 48 15.99 0.22 -18.20
CA LEU A 48 15.56 -0.56 -17.04
C LEU A 48 14.46 -1.58 -17.39
N HIS A 49 13.53 -1.25 -18.30
CA HIS A 49 12.55 -2.22 -18.80
C HIS A 49 13.23 -3.41 -19.45
N LEU A 50 14.20 -3.17 -20.34
CA LEU A 50 14.91 -4.25 -21.03
C LEU A 50 15.73 -5.08 -20.05
N ALA A 51 16.43 -4.45 -19.10
CA ALA A 51 17.19 -5.14 -18.06
C ALA A 51 16.29 -6.09 -17.26
N CYS A 52 15.12 -5.62 -16.81
CA CYS A 52 14.16 -6.44 -16.07
C CYS A 52 13.52 -7.54 -16.93
N ARG A 53 13.17 -7.21 -18.18
CA ARG A 53 12.56 -8.14 -19.14
C ARG A 53 13.48 -9.28 -19.55
N TYR A 54 14.79 -9.08 -19.52
CA TYR A 54 15.79 -10.10 -19.85
C TYR A 54 16.50 -10.67 -18.62
N ASN A 55 16.01 -10.38 -17.41
CA ASN A 55 16.59 -10.84 -16.15
C ASN A 55 18.09 -10.53 -16.05
N ALA A 56 18.46 -9.28 -16.36
CA ALA A 56 19.82 -8.81 -16.19
C ALA A 56 20.26 -8.97 -14.73
N LYS A 57 21.58 -9.08 -14.52
CA LYS A 57 22.14 -9.20 -13.18
C LYS A 57 21.77 -7.99 -12.32
N ILE A 58 21.61 -8.20 -11.02
CA ILE A 58 21.17 -7.15 -10.09
C ILE A 58 22.11 -5.94 -10.09
N GLU A 59 23.41 -6.10 -10.33
CA GLU A 59 24.36 -4.99 -10.41
C GLU A 59 24.07 -4.07 -11.59
N ILE A 60 23.56 -4.62 -12.69
CA ILE A 60 23.13 -3.83 -13.86
C ILE A 60 21.87 -3.05 -13.51
N ILE A 61 20.88 -3.71 -12.88
CA ILE A 61 19.64 -3.06 -12.45
C ILE A 61 19.95 -1.92 -11.46
N LYS A 62 20.78 -2.18 -10.44
CA LYS A 62 21.24 -1.18 -9.48
C LYS A 62 21.88 0.02 -10.17
N HIS A 63 22.82 -0.24 -11.08
CA HIS A 63 23.51 0.83 -11.81
C HIS A 63 22.55 1.68 -12.66
N LEU A 64 21.59 1.07 -13.36
CA LEU A 64 20.61 1.81 -14.16
C LEU A 64 19.70 2.69 -13.29
N VAL A 65 19.28 2.19 -12.13
CA VAL A 65 18.49 2.97 -11.15
C VAL A 65 19.32 4.12 -10.58
N GLU A 66 20.59 3.88 -10.21
CA GLU A 66 21.51 4.92 -9.72
C GLU A 66 21.79 6.02 -10.76
N LEU A 67 21.78 5.67 -12.05
CA LEU A 67 21.86 6.63 -13.16
C LEU A 67 20.57 7.45 -13.37
N GLY A 68 19.50 7.16 -12.62
CA GLY A 68 18.22 7.86 -12.72
C GLY A 68 17.27 7.30 -13.76
N SER A 69 17.37 6.00 -14.09
CA SER A 69 16.38 5.39 -14.99
C SER A 69 14.98 5.46 -14.38
N PRO A 70 13.95 5.87 -15.15
CA PRO A 70 12.58 5.85 -14.66
C PRO A 70 12.17 4.45 -14.20
N LEU A 71 11.74 4.35 -12.95
CA LEU A 71 11.28 3.11 -12.34
C LEU A 71 9.91 2.69 -12.87
N ASP A 72 9.09 3.68 -13.20
CA ASP A 72 7.78 3.51 -13.79
C ASP A 72 7.71 4.38 -15.06
N SER A 73 6.91 3.96 -16.03
CA SER A 73 6.60 4.78 -17.20
C SER A 73 5.14 4.62 -17.60
N ASN A 74 4.63 5.59 -18.36
CA ASN A 74 3.28 5.58 -18.92
C ASN A 74 3.08 4.51 -20.02
N THR A 75 4.03 3.60 -20.19
CA THR A 75 3.88 2.41 -21.04
C THR A 75 2.99 1.39 -20.37
N THR A 76 2.58 0.37 -21.12
CA THR A 76 1.67 -0.65 -20.61
C THR A 76 2.35 -1.47 -19.49
N ALA A 77 3.53 -2.04 -19.70
CA ALA A 77 4.25 -2.80 -18.64
C ALA A 77 5.39 -1.99 -17.99
N THR A 78 5.53 -2.06 -16.65
CA THR A 78 6.64 -1.49 -15.88
C THR A 78 7.83 -2.45 -15.75
N PRO A 79 9.04 -2.00 -15.39
CA PRO A 79 10.16 -2.88 -15.09
C PRO A 79 9.85 -3.87 -13.96
N LEU A 80 9.16 -3.42 -12.90
CA LEU A 80 8.71 -4.26 -11.80
C LEU A 80 7.73 -5.34 -12.29
N TYR A 81 6.79 -5.00 -13.17
CA TYR A 81 5.88 -5.97 -13.79
C TYR A 81 6.65 -7.09 -14.50
N TYR A 82 7.68 -6.78 -15.29
CA TYR A 82 8.45 -7.80 -16.00
C TYR A 82 9.17 -8.77 -15.07
N LEU A 83 9.75 -8.27 -13.96
CA LEU A 83 10.35 -9.14 -12.95
C LEU A 83 9.28 -10.04 -12.33
N CYS A 84 8.17 -9.49 -11.85
CA CYS A 84 7.12 -10.27 -11.20
C CYS A 84 6.43 -11.27 -12.14
N HIS A 85 6.37 -10.99 -13.44
CA HIS A 85 5.73 -11.86 -14.42
C HIS A 85 6.65 -13.00 -14.91
N HIS A 86 7.90 -12.68 -15.24
CA HIS A 86 8.81 -13.62 -15.90
C HIS A 86 9.88 -14.19 -14.98
N PHE A 87 10.26 -13.44 -13.95
CA PHE A 87 11.35 -13.80 -13.01
C PHE A 87 10.94 -13.57 -11.54
N PRO A 88 9.79 -14.08 -11.09
CA PRO A 88 9.26 -13.83 -9.76
C PRO A 88 10.15 -14.34 -8.62
N GLN A 89 11.08 -15.25 -8.93
CA GLN A 89 12.13 -15.77 -8.05
C GLN A 89 13.31 -14.81 -7.88
N ASN A 90 13.42 -13.75 -8.69
CA ASN A 90 14.43 -12.71 -8.53
C ASN A 90 14.01 -11.72 -7.44
N VAL A 91 13.87 -12.25 -6.22
CA VAL A 91 13.39 -11.54 -5.03
C VAL A 91 14.26 -10.32 -4.73
N GLU A 92 15.59 -10.43 -4.92
CA GLU A 92 16.50 -9.31 -4.69
C GLU A 92 16.21 -8.13 -5.61
N ALA A 93 16.02 -8.36 -6.91
CA ALA A 93 15.70 -7.29 -7.85
C ALA A 93 14.32 -6.69 -7.60
N ILE A 94 13.32 -7.52 -7.28
CA ILE A 94 11.97 -7.06 -6.93
C ILE A 94 12.01 -6.16 -5.69
N LYS A 95 12.64 -6.63 -4.60
CA LYS A 95 12.79 -5.85 -3.38
C LYS A 95 13.57 -4.55 -3.65
N PHE A 96 14.63 -4.62 -4.45
CA PHE A 96 15.42 -3.44 -4.81
C PHE A 96 14.61 -2.37 -5.55
N LEU A 97 13.84 -2.73 -6.57
CA LEU A 97 13.02 -1.75 -7.31
C LEU A 97 11.96 -1.10 -6.42
N ILE A 98 11.28 -1.89 -5.59
CA ILE A 98 10.28 -1.39 -4.63
C ILE A 98 10.94 -0.43 -3.61
N LEU A 99 12.13 -0.77 -3.11
CA LEU A 99 12.94 0.10 -2.23
C LEU A 99 13.52 1.33 -2.92
N ASN A 100 13.34 1.50 -4.23
CA ASN A 100 13.67 2.74 -4.91
C ASN A 100 12.42 3.50 -5.37
N GLY A 101 11.22 2.99 -5.06
CA GLY A 101 9.96 3.68 -5.33
C GLY A 101 9.18 3.18 -6.55
N ALA A 102 9.51 2.00 -7.10
CA ALA A 102 8.68 1.39 -8.14
C ALA A 102 7.29 1.03 -7.58
N ASP A 103 6.21 1.44 -8.25
CA ASP A 103 4.84 1.21 -7.78
C ASP A 103 4.42 -0.27 -7.91
N PRO A 104 4.16 -1.00 -6.79
CA PRO A 104 3.73 -2.39 -6.81
C PRO A 104 2.29 -2.58 -7.34
N ASN A 105 1.56 -1.49 -7.58
CA ASN A 105 0.19 -1.47 -8.12
C ASN A 105 0.12 -1.05 -9.59
N SER A 106 1.26 -0.72 -10.19
CA SER A 106 1.32 -0.29 -11.58
C SER A 106 0.74 -1.36 -12.52
N PHE A 107 -0.01 -0.93 -13.54
CA PHE A 107 -0.63 -1.77 -14.57
C PHE A 107 -1.88 -2.59 -14.19
N ASN A 108 -2.64 -2.98 -15.23
CA ASN A 108 -3.91 -3.70 -15.11
C ASN A 108 -3.78 -5.08 -14.46
N TRP A 109 -2.63 -5.75 -14.51
CA TRP A 109 -2.31 -6.86 -13.61
C TRP A 109 -1.15 -6.39 -12.76
N SER A 110 -1.43 -6.00 -11.52
CA SER A 110 -0.37 -5.41 -10.69
C SER A 110 0.75 -6.41 -10.43
N PRO A 111 2.00 -5.94 -10.25
CA PRO A 111 3.10 -6.76 -9.75
C PRO A 111 2.71 -7.66 -8.57
N PHE A 112 1.86 -7.19 -7.66
CA PHE A 112 1.37 -8.00 -6.55
C PHE A 112 0.50 -9.19 -6.97
N HIS A 113 -0.40 -9.03 -7.96
CA HIS A 113 -1.16 -10.14 -8.54
C HIS A 113 -0.24 -11.19 -9.17
N LEU A 114 0.81 -10.74 -9.87
CA LEU A 114 1.77 -11.61 -10.51
C LEU A 114 2.58 -12.41 -9.50
N ILE A 115 3.06 -11.79 -8.43
CA ILE A 115 3.73 -12.51 -7.33
C ILE A 115 2.77 -13.50 -6.67
N THR A 116 1.52 -13.12 -6.41
CA THR A 116 0.50 -14.06 -5.89
C THR A 116 0.31 -15.29 -6.80
N LEU A 117 0.44 -15.11 -8.12
CA LEU A 117 0.28 -16.18 -9.09
C LEU A 117 1.56 -17.04 -9.26
N TRP A 118 2.72 -16.41 -9.33
CA TRP A 118 3.96 -17.07 -9.76
C TRP A 118 4.97 -17.33 -8.65
N ASN A 119 4.93 -16.58 -7.56
CA ASN A 119 5.76 -16.79 -6.37
C ASN A 119 5.01 -16.31 -5.10
N PRO A 120 3.99 -17.05 -4.63
CA PRO A 120 3.18 -16.68 -3.47
C PRO A 120 3.93 -16.91 -2.14
N ASP A 121 5.20 -16.52 -2.10
CA ASP A 121 6.02 -16.53 -0.90
C ASP A 121 5.54 -15.44 0.07
N VAL A 122 5.25 -15.84 1.31
CA VAL A 122 4.68 -14.95 2.32
C VAL A 122 5.64 -13.81 2.67
N GLU A 123 6.96 -14.05 2.67
CA GLU A 123 7.95 -13.01 2.98
C GLU A 123 7.96 -11.93 1.90
N LEU A 124 7.96 -12.32 0.62
CA LEU A 124 7.88 -11.38 -0.50
C LEU A 124 6.53 -10.67 -0.53
N MET A 125 5.42 -11.37 -0.33
CA MET A 125 4.08 -10.74 -0.30
C MET A 125 3.96 -9.74 0.86
N SER A 126 4.45 -10.10 2.05
CA SER A 126 4.55 -9.20 3.21
C SER A 126 5.37 -7.97 2.90
N PHE A 127 6.52 -8.15 2.26
CA PHE A 127 7.37 -7.04 1.83
C PHE A 127 6.65 -6.13 0.83
N MET A 128 5.92 -6.66 -0.16
CA MET A 128 5.21 -5.84 -1.12
C MET A 128 4.05 -5.06 -0.48
N ILE A 129 3.27 -5.69 0.41
CA ILE A 129 2.21 -5.00 1.17
C ILE A 129 2.81 -3.91 2.06
N LYS A 130 3.95 -4.19 2.71
CA LYS A 130 4.71 -3.21 3.52
C LYS A 130 5.00 -1.93 2.74
N TYR A 131 5.27 -2.06 1.44
CA TYR A 131 5.62 -0.96 0.55
C TYR A 131 4.49 -0.60 -0.43
N GLY A 132 3.24 -0.82 -0.02
CA GLY A 132 2.09 -0.18 -0.65
C GLY A 132 1.38 -1.02 -1.70
N ALA A 133 1.63 -2.33 -1.78
CA ALA A 133 0.83 -3.20 -2.62
C ALA A 133 -0.63 -3.31 -2.10
N ASP A 134 -1.60 -3.03 -2.96
CA ASP A 134 -3.01 -3.23 -2.71
C ASP A 134 -3.39 -4.69 -3.00
N CYS A 135 -3.53 -5.48 -1.94
CA CYS A 135 -3.92 -6.87 -2.04
C CYS A 135 -5.41 -7.10 -2.40
N SER A 136 -6.20 -6.02 -2.40
CA SER A 136 -7.61 -6.01 -2.81
C SER A 136 -7.83 -5.38 -4.19
N ALA A 137 -6.77 -4.99 -4.89
CA ALA A 137 -6.87 -4.43 -6.22
C ALA A 137 -7.66 -5.39 -7.14
N ILE A 138 -8.61 -4.84 -7.90
CA ILE A 138 -9.48 -5.62 -8.78
C ILE A 138 -9.06 -5.38 -10.22
N THR A 139 -8.58 -6.45 -10.84
CA THR A 139 -8.30 -6.51 -12.26
C THR A 139 -9.48 -7.23 -12.93
N ASN A 140 -9.34 -8.52 -13.19
CA ASN A 140 -10.45 -9.44 -13.37
C ASN A 140 -10.73 -10.29 -12.12
N LYS A 141 -9.70 -10.46 -11.28
CA LYS A 141 -9.67 -11.28 -10.05
C LYS A 141 -8.80 -10.55 -9.03
N THR A 142 -9.08 -10.70 -7.74
CA THR A 142 -8.19 -10.24 -6.65
C THR A 142 -7.15 -11.32 -6.33
N SER A 143 -6.12 -10.99 -5.55
CA SER A 143 -5.15 -11.97 -5.04
C SER A 143 -5.81 -13.16 -4.31
N LEU A 144 -6.89 -12.90 -3.53
CA LEU A 144 -7.68 -13.96 -2.89
C LEU A 144 -8.35 -14.89 -3.92
N HIS A 145 -8.90 -14.36 -5.01
CA HIS A 145 -9.45 -15.19 -6.08
C HIS A 145 -8.37 -16.03 -6.77
N LEU A 146 -7.19 -15.44 -7.02
CA LEU A 146 -6.09 -16.13 -7.70
C LEU A 146 -5.59 -17.33 -6.89
N ILE A 147 -5.31 -17.15 -5.61
CA ILE A 147 -4.80 -18.25 -4.78
C ILE A 147 -5.86 -19.33 -4.54
N THR A 148 -7.13 -18.93 -4.36
CA THR A 148 -8.24 -19.87 -4.15
C THR A 148 -8.52 -20.71 -5.40
N ASP A 149 -8.54 -20.09 -6.59
CA ASP A 149 -8.69 -20.79 -7.87
C ASP A 149 -7.55 -21.79 -8.11
N ARG A 150 -6.33 -21.47 -7.69
CA ARG A 150 -5.19 -22.39 -7.77
C ARG A 150 -5.31 -23.57 -6.81
N LEU A 151 -5.70 -23.30 -5.57
CA LEU A 151 -5.95 -24.35 -4.57
C LEU A 151 -7.03 -25.32 -5.05
N GLU A 152 -8.12 -24.82 -5.64
CA GLU A 152 -9.19 -25.67 -6.17
C GLU A 152 -8.75 -26.50 -7.38
N LYS A 153 -7.97 -25.91 -8.29
CA LYS A 153 -7.46 -26.60 -9.50
C LYS A 153 -6.35 -27.60 -9.21
N ASP A 154 -5.58 -27.37 -8.16
CA ASP A 154 -4.42 -28.20 -7.80
C ASP A 154 -4.35 -28.39 -6.27
N PRO A 155 -5.22 -29.25 -5.69
CA PRO A 155 -5.28 -29.47 -4.25
C PRO A 155 -3.99 -30.02 -3.64
N GLU A 156 -3.09 -30.60 -4.43
CA GLU A 156 -1.79 -31.08 -3.92
C GLU A 156 -0.90 -29.91 -3.43
N LYS A 157 -1.14 -28.69 -3.95
CA LYS A 157 -0.45 -27.47 -3.53
C LYS A 157 -1.00 -26.82 -2.25
N ILE A 158 -1.97 -27.43 -1.58
CA ILE A 158 -2.56 -26.89 -0.33
C ILE A 158 -1.47 -26.53 0.68
N SER A 159 -0.52 -27.43 0.95
CA SER A 159 0.55 -27.18 1.93
C SER A 159 1.41 -25.95 1.59
N THR A 160 1.57 -25.63 0.30
CA THR A 160 2.38 -24.50 -0.17
C THR A 160 1.61 -23.19 -0.30
N LEU A 161 0.31 -23.24 -0.60
CA LEU A 161 -0.51 -22.06 -0.92
C LEU A 161 -1.41 -21.63 0.25
N LEU A 162 -1.72 -22.54 1.16
CA LEU A 162 -2.53 -22.22 2.33
C LEU A 162 -1.89 -21.12 3.20
N PRO A 163 -0.57 -21.13 3.48
CA PRO A 163 0.06 -20.04 4.24
C PRO A 163 -0.11 -18.66 3.60
N SER A 164 -0.03 -18.56 2.27
CA SER A 164 -0.21 -17.27 1.58
C SER A 164 -1.68 -16.84 1.52
N LEU A 165 -2.63 -17.78 1.51
CA LEU A 165 -4.05 -17.45 1.65
C LEU A 165 -4.36 -16.95 3.08
N GLU A 166 -3.87 -17.64 4.10
CA GLU A 166 -3.94 -17.22 5.51
C GLU A 166 -3.39 -15.82 5.68
N PHE A 167 -2.16 -15.60 5.19
CA PHE A 167 -1.51 -14.31 5.21
C PHE A 167 -2.34 -13.20 4.56
N LEU A 168 -2.93 -13.43 3.38
CA LEU A 168 -3.79 -12.44 2.71
C LEU A 168 -5.04 -12.10 3.54
N LEU A 169 -5.67 -13.10 4.16
CA LEU A 169 -6.84 -12.88 5.01
C LEU A 169 -6.46 -12.12 6.29
N GLU A 170 -5.35 -12.47 6.93
CA GLU A 170 -4.80 -11.76 8.10
C GLU A 170 -4.48 -10.30 7.81
N ASN A 171 -3.99 -9.99 6.61
CA ASN A 171 -3.66 -8.62 6.20
C ASN A 171 -4.85 -7.82 5.69
N GLY A 172 -6.07 -8.36 5.82
CA GLY A 172 -7.32 -7.65 5.54
C GLY A 172 -7.64 -7.49 4.06
N CYS A 173 -7.16 -8.40 3.21
CA CYS A 173 -7.59 -8.42 1.81
C CYS A 173 -9.09 -8.72 1.72
N ASP A 174 -9.81 -7.96 0.89
CA ASP A 174 -11.27 -7.97 0.89
C ASP A 174 -11.82 -9.23 0.20
N GLN A 175 -12.26 -10.18 1.02
CA GLN A 175 -12.86 -11.44 0.58
C GLN A 175 -14.30 -11.32 0.05
N ASN A 176 -14.93 -10.14 0.10
CA ASN A 176 -16.27 -9.93 -0.44
C ASN A 176 -16.28 -9.38 -1.87
N LEU A 177 -15.13 -8.96 -2.38
CA LEU A 177 -15.01 -8.54 -3.76
C LEU A 177 -15.35 -9.69 -4.69
N THR A 178 -16.00 -9.37 -5.80
CA THR A 178 -16.39 -10.37 -6.79
C THR A 178 -15.58 -10.22 -8.06
N ASP A 179 -15.21 -11.34 -8.68
CA ASP A 179 -14.61 -11.37 -10.00
C ASP A 179 -15.60 -10.95 -11.11
N THR A 180 -15.15 -10.99 -12.36
CA THR A 180 -15.99 -10.69 -13.55
C THR A 180 -17.20 -11.61 -13.71
N SER A 181 -17.20 -12.78 -13.06
CA SER A 181 -18.31 -13.73 -13.01
C SER A 181 -19.21 -13.53 -11.80
N LYS A 182 -19.02 -12.44 -11.04
CA LYS A 182 -19.75 -12.11 -9.81
C LYS A 182 -19.57 -13.14 -8.68
N LYS A 183 -18.48 -13.91 -8.70
CA LYS A 183 -18.14 -14.87 -7.65
C LYS A 183 -17.17 -14.24 -6.67
N LYS A 184 -17.36 -14.46 -5.37
CA LYS A 184 -16.37 -14.17 -4.33
C LYS A 184 -15.25 -15.22 -4.35
N PRO A 185 -14.10 -14.98 -3.72
CA PRO A 185 -13.05 -15.99 -3.56
C PRO A 185 -13.58 -17.28 -2.93
N SER A 186 -14.40 -17.19 -1.87
CA SER A 186 -15.01 -18.35 -1.20
C SER A 186 -15.90 -19.18 -2.13
N ASP A 187 -16.54 -18.57 -3.12
CA ASP A 187 -17.43 -19.26 -4.06
C ASP A 187 -16.65 -20.10 -5.09
N LEU A 188 -15.32 -19.92 -5.17
CA LEU A 188 -14.46 -20.64 -6.10
C LEU A 188 -13.99 -22.00 -5.56
N THR A 189 -14.18 -22.28 -4.27
CA THR A 189 -13.64 -23.49 -3.66
C THR A 189 -14.68 -24.34 -2.95
N LYS A 190 -14.45 -25.65 -2.93
CA LYS A 190 -15.19 -26.61 -2.09
C LYS A 190 -14.28 -27.31 -1.09
N ILE A 191 -13.02 -26.91 -0.99
CA ILE A 191 -12.05 -27.50 -0.09
C ILE A 191 -12.42 -27.10 1.35
N PRO A 192 -12.68 -28.06 2.27
CA PRO A 192 -13.20 -27.74 3.61
C PRO A 192 -12.29 -26.82 4.42
N ILE A 193 -10.96 -27.04 4.38
CA ILE A 193 -10.01 -26.20 5.15
C ILE A 193 -9.98 -24.76 4.64
N VAL A 194 -10.07 -24.56 3.32
CA VAL A 194 -10.09 -23.23 2.68
C VAL A 194 -11.41 -22.51 2.97
N THR A 195 -12.53 -23.23 2.88
CA THR A 195 -13.87 -22.68 3.20
C THR A 195 -13.93 -22.23 4.65
N LYS A 196 -13.48 -23.08 5.58
CA LYS A 196 -13.39 -22.76 7.00
C LYS A 196 -12.52 -21.54 7.27
N LEU A 197 -11.48 -21.32 6.47
CA LEU A 197 -10.60 -20.17 6.62
C LEU A 197 -11.33 -18.86 6.33
N PHE A 198 -12.08 -18.79 5.22
CA PHE A 198 -12.93 -17.63 4.91
C PHE A 198 -14.02 -17.39 5.98
N GLU A 199 -14.54 -18.44 6.60
CA GLU A 199 -15.48 -18.32 7.74
C GLU A 199 -14.79 -17.81 9.02
N THR A 200 -13.53 -18.18 9.23
CA THR A 200 -12.76 -17.85 10.43
C THR A 200 -12.30 -16.40 10.43
N PHE A 201 -11.87 -15.90 9.28
CA PHE A 201 -11.51 -14.49 9.11
C PHE A 201 -12.78 -13.72 8.79
N PRO A 202 -13.36 -12.94 9.72
CA PRO A 202 -14.54 -12.15 9.40
C PRO A 202 -14.19 -11.16 8.30
N SER A 203 -15.01 -11.10 7.26
CA SER A 203 -14.92 -9.98 6.32
C SER A 203 -15.21 -8.71 7.11
N PHE A 204 -14.32 -7.71 7.07
CA PHE A 204 -14.71 -6.39 7.56
C PHE A 204 -15.93 -5.97 6.77
N GLN A 205 -17.11 -6.00 7.41
CA GLN A 205 -18.34 -5.65 6.75
C GLN A 205 -18.18 -4.25 6.15
N GLN A 206 -18.85 -4.00 5.03
CA GLN A 206 -18.69 -2.78 4.25
C GLN A 206 -18.79 -1.51 5.11
N ASP A 207 -19.59 -1.54 6.19
CA ASP A 207 -19.69 -0.46 7.17
C ASP A 207 -18.36 -0.11 7.85
N PHE A 208 -17.60 -1.10 8.32
CA PHE A 208 -16.30 -0.89 8.97
C PHE A 208 -15.23 -0.41 7.99
N LYS A 209 -15.20 -0.98 6.78
CA LYS A 209 -14.35 -0.51 5.70
C LYS A 209 -14.69 0.94 5.33
N GLN A 210 -15.98 1.28 5.21
CA GLN A 210 -16.40 2.67 4.95
C GLN A 210 -16.00 3.63 6.08
N LEU A 211 -16.08 3.21 7.35
CA LEU A 211 -15.62 4.01 8.49
C LEU A 211 -14.11 4.24 8.41
N TYR A 212 -13.35 3.21 8.06
CA TYR A 212 -11.91 3.29 7.82
C TYR A 212 -11.57 4.22 6.64
N ASP A 213 -12.13 3.95 5.46
CA ASP A 213 -11.85 4.69 4.21
C ASP A 213 -12.22 6.17 4.30
N ARG A 214 -13.35 6.48 4.96
CA ARG A 214 -13.77 7.88 5.18
C ARG A 214 -12.99 8.57 6.29
N LYS A 215 -12.06 7.86 6.93
CA LYS A 215 -11.34 8.29 8.12
C LYS A 215 -12.31 8.74 9.24
N GLU A 216 -13.49 8.13 9.25
CA GLU A 216 -14.60 8.31 10.21
C GLU A 216 -14.51 7.31 11.37
N LEU A 217 -13.42 6.54 11.42
CA LEU A 217 -13.09 5.49 12.38
C LEU A 217 -13.51 5.78 13.82
N VAL A 218 -13.92 4.68 14.45
CA VAL A 218 -14.53 4.61 15.76
C VAL A 218 -13.47 4.17 16.76
N ASP A 219 -12.95 5.09 17.56
CA ASP A 219 -12.07 4.71 18.67
C ASP A 219 -12.92 4.21 19.83
N PHE A 220 -12.45 3.20 20.58
CA PHE A 220 -13.08 2.72 21.81
C PHE A 220 -12.09 2.76 22.96
N LYS A 221 -12.58 3.00 24.17
CA LYS A 221 -11.74 3.04 25.37
C LYS A 221 -11.27 1.64 25.76
N ILE A 222 -10.13 1.20 25.21
CA ILE A 222 -9.45 -0.02 25.65
C ILE A 222 -8.59 0.34 26.87
N ARG A 223 -9.01 -0.08 28.07
CA ARG A 223 -8.19 0.05 29.28
C ARG A 223 -7.09 -1.01 29.26
N ASN A 224 -5.90 -0.66 28.78
CA ASN A 224 -4.57 -1.19 29.18
C ASN A 224 -3.48 -0.89 28.14
N PHE A 225 -3.11 0.39 27.96
CA PHE A 225 -1.75 0.71 27.52
C PHE A 225 -1.35 2.09 28.03
N GLN A 226 -0.20 2.20 28.70
CA GLN A 226 0.23 3.41 29.42
C GLN A 226 0.36 4.65 28.49
N ALA A 227 0.67 4.47 27.20
CA ALA A 227 0.75 5.55 26.21
C ALA A 227 -0.60 5.86 25.50
N HIS A 228 -1.48 4.86 25.33
CA HIS A 228 -2.70 4.96 24.53
C HIS A 228 -3.98 5.25 25.32
N ASN A 229 -3.92 5.23 26.66
CA ASN A 229 -5.04 5.59 27.53
C ASN A 229 -5.61 7.00 27.28
N PHE A 230 -4.82 7.93 26.73
CA PHE A 230 -5.25 9.28 26.35
C PHE A 230 -5.81 9.39 24.92
N LEU A 231 -5.43 8.44 24.05
CA LEU A 231 -5.77 8.44 22.63
C LEU A 231 -7.11 7.76 22.36
N LEU A 232 -7.48 6.79 23.20
CA LEU A 232 -8.63 5.93 22.97
C LEU A 232 -9.82 6.35 23.84
N VAL A 233 -10.63 7.27 23.32
CA VAL A 233 -11.96 7.65 23.83
C VAL A 233 -12.94 7.45 22.68
N LEU A 234 -14.21 7.12 22.96
CA LEU A 234 -15.27 7.02 21.96
C LEU A 234 -15.31 8.24 21.04
N ARG A 235 -14.84 8.06 19.80
CA ARG A 235 -14.65 9.13 18.80
C ARG A 235 -15.00 8.58 17.43
N SER A 236 -15.81 9.29 16.67
CA SER A 236 -16.06 8.97 15.26
C SER A 236 -16.50 10.22 14.50
N GLY A 237 -16.60 10.10 13.18
CA GLY A 237 -17.28 11.09 12.34
C GLY A 237 -18.81 11.00 12.38
N LYS A 238 -19.37 10.07 13.15
CA LYS A 238 -20.81 9.74 13.22
C LYS A 238 -21.41 10.14 14.56
N SER A 239 -22.72 10.37 14.58
CA SER A 239 -23.44 10.53 15.85
C SER A 239 -23.40 9.24 16.68
N ALA A 240 -23.58 9.35 18.00
CA ALA A 240 -23.65 8.16 18.87
C ALA A 240 -24.74 7.18 18.42
N LEU A 241 -25.87 7.70 17.98
CA LEU A 241 -26.99 6.90 17.48
C LEU A 241 -26.64 6.13 16.19
N GLU A 242 -25.95 6.78 15.24
CA GLU A 242 -25.52 6.11 14.01
C GLU A 242 -24.47 5.05 14.28
N LEU A 243 -23.53 5.31 15.20
CA LEU A 243 -22.55 4.31 15.61
C LEU A 243 -23.20 3.12 16.29
N GLN A 244 -24.13 3.33 17.22
CA GLN A 244 -24.86 2.24 17.83
C GLN A 244 -25.59 1.39 16.78
N LYS A 245 -26.21 2.02 15.77
CA LYS A 245 -26.85 1.29 14.66
C LYS A 245 -25.85 0.49 13.83
N ILE A 246 -24.62 0.98 13.64
CA ILE A 246 -23.56 0.22 12.96
C ILE A 246 -23.12 -0.94 13.85
N LEU A 247 -22.69 -0.67 15.08
CA LEU A 247 -22.13 -1.68 15.98
C LEU A 247 -23.12 -2.79 16.34
N LYS A 248 -24.42 -2.47 16.52
CA LYS A 248 -25.46 -3.48 16.80
C LYS A 248 -25.73 -4.44 15.64
N ARG A 249 -25.18 -4.19 14.44
CA ARG A 249 -25.29 -5.10 13.28
C ARG A 249 -24.20 -6.16 13.23
N HIS A 250 -23.23 -6.11 14.14
CA HIS A 250 -22.07 -7.00 14.13
C HIS A 250 -21.92 -7.70 15.48
N SER A 251 -21.29 -8.87 15.45
CA SER A 251 -20.91 -9.63 16.63
C SER A 251 -19.69 -9.04 17.33
N ASP A 252 -19.55 -9.31 18.63
CA ASP A 252 -18.36 -8.96 19.42
C ASP A 252 -17.06 -9.45 18.75
N MET A 253 -17.08 -10.64 18.14
CA MET A 253 -15.93 -11.18 17.44
C MET A 253 -15.56 -10.30 16.23
N GLU A 254 -16.51 -9.99 15.34
CA GLU A 254 -16.28 -9.13 14.17
C GLU A 254 -15.72 -7.76 14.56
N ILE A 255 -16.27 -7.14 15.61
CA ILE A 255 -15.83 -5.84 16.08
C ILE A 255 -14.44 -5.95 16.72
N SER A 256 -14.20 -6.98 17.55
CA SER A 256 -12.89 -7.18 18.18
C SER A 256 -11.78 -7.39 17.16
N THR A 257 -12.05 -8.17 16.11
CA THR A 257 -11.13 -8.41 15.00
C THR A 257 -10.92 -7.14 14.17
N PHE A 258 -11.95 -6.32 13.97
CA PHE A 258 -11.80 -5.01 13.31
C PHE A 258 -10.89 -4.07 14.08
N LEU A 259 -11.03 -4.04 15.40
CA LEU A 259 -10.18 -3.23 16.26
C LEU A 259 -8.76 -3.75 16.31
N GLU A 260 -8.59 -5.07 16.39
CA GLU A 260 -7.29 -5.72 16.26
C GLU A 260 -6.62 -5.39 14.93
N TRP A 261 -7.36 -5.40 13.83
CA TRP A 261 -6.85 -5.03 12.52
C TRP A 261 -6.51 -3.53 12.42
N CYS A 262 -7.34 -2.65 13.00
CA CYS A 262 -7.06 -1.21 13.00
C CYS A 262 -5.87 -0.81 13.88
N TYR A 263 -5.68 -1.48 15.01
CA TYR A 263 -4.77 -1.03 16.07
C TYR A 263 -3.67 -2.04 16.42
N GLY A 264 -3.66 -3.21 15.77
CA GLY A 264 -2.74 -4.32 16.06
C GLY A 264 -2.99 -5.01 17.41
N ILE A 265 -4.09 -4.70 18.10
CA ILE A 265 -4.35 -5.18 19.46
C ILE A 265 -5.82 -5.58 19.61
N LYS A 266 -6.05 -6.83 20.04
CA LYS A 266 -7.39 -7.31 20.36
C LYS A 266 -7.90 -6.76 21.71
N PRO A 267 -9.14 -6.26 21.78
CA PRO A 267 -9.77 -5.94 23.06
C PRO A 267 -9.79 -7.17 23.98
N THR A 268 -9.32 -7.02 25.22
CA THR A 268 -9.21 -8.12 26.19
C THR A 268 -10.48 -8.34 27.03
N ASN A 269 -11.41 -7.38 27.01
CA ASN A 269 -12.66 -7.46 27.76
C ASN A 269 -13.74 -8.21 26.95
N THR A 270 -14.27 -9.30 27.50
CA THR A 270 -15.32 -10.10 26.86
C THR A 270 -16.64 -9.35 26.67
N ASN A 271 -16.90 -8.28 27.44
CA ASN A 271 -18.09 -7.42 27.30
C ASN A 271 -17.71 -6.04 26.74
N PHE A 272 -16.66 -5.95 25.92
CA PHE A 272 -16.21 -4.66 25.40
C PHE A 272 -17.30 -3.99 24.55
N LEU A 273 -18.06 -4.74 23.75
CA LEU A 273 -19.13 -4.17 22.91
C LEU A 273 -20.25 -3.58 23.75
N GLU A 274 -20.70 -4.30 24.79
CA GLU A 274 -21.70 -3.79 25.73
C GLU A 274 -21.20 -2.52 26.43
N THR A 275 -19.93 -2.52 26.86
CA THR A 275 -19.28 -1.35 27.46
C THR A 275 -19.30 -0.14 26.53
N ILE A 276 -19.01 -0.37 25.25
CA ILE A 276 -19.04 0.65 24.20
C ILE A 276 -20.45 1.19 23.99
N LEU A 277 -21.43 0.30 23.84
CA LEU A 277 -22.82 0.69 23.61
C LEU A 277 -23.35 1.51 24.79
N ASN A 278 -23.04 1.11 26.02
CA ASN A 278 -23.39 1.85 27.24
C ASN A 278 -22.76 3.24 27.28
N GLU A 279 -21.47 3.38 26.94
CA GLU A 279 -20.81 4.69 26.87
C GLU A 279 -21.40 5.58 25.77
N LEU A 280 -21.80 5.00 24.62
CA LEU A 280 -22.51 5.72 23.56
C LEU A 280 -23.89 6.23 24.00
N GLU A 281 -24.56 5.51 24.90
CA GLU A 281 -25.85 5.93 25.50
C GLU A 281 -25.65 7.04 26.54
N ILE A 282 -24.61 6.95 27.36
CA ILE A 282 -24.30 7.93 28.42
C ILE A 282 -23.76 9.25 27.83
N ASN A 283 -22.97 9.17 26.75
CA ASN A 283 -22.24 10.31 26.20
C ASN A 283 -22.64 10.57 24.73
N PRO A 284 -23.82 11.18 24.48
CA PRO A 284 -24.37 11.34 23.13
C PRO A 284 -23.58 12.33 22.27
N LYS A 285 -22.72 13.15 22.89
CA LYS A 285 -21.82 14.09 22.21
C LYS A 285 -20.45 13.45 21.99
N ILE A 286 -20.35 12.70 20.91
CA ILE A 286 -19.08 12.14 20.45
C ILE A 286 -18.25 13.27 19.85
N LYS A 287 -17.01 13.43 20.35
CA LYS A 287 -16.05 14.34 19.71
C LYS A 287 -15.56 13.72 18.42
N THR A 288 -15.40 14.55 17.39
CA THR A 288 -14.84 14.09 16.13
C THR A 288 -13.35 13.84 16.29
N LEU A 289 -12.90 12.69 15.78
CA LEU A 289 -11.50 12.25 15.81
C LEU A 289 -10.54 13.30 15.23
N ARG A 290 -11.00 14.12 14.28
CA ARG A 290 -10.20 15.14 13.59
C ARG A 290 -9.60 16.20 14.53
N ALA A 291 -10.33 16.70 15.52
CA ALA A 291 -9.82 17.79 16.37
C ALA A 291 -8.74 17.30 17.35
N ASP A 292 -8.95 16.11 17.92
CA ASP A 292 -8.02 15.52 18.88
C ASP A 292 -6.77 14.98 18.15
N ILE A 293 -6.90 14.30 16.99
CA ILE A 293 -5.74 13.92 16.16
C ILE A 293 -4.97 15.16 15.70
N ALA A 294 -5.66 16.23 15.33
CA ALA A 294 -4.99 17.47 14.99
C ALA A 294 -4.13 18.02 16.13
N SER A 295 -4.59 17.88 17.38
CA SER A 295 -3.82 18.27 18.56
C SER A 295 -2.60 17.37 18.82
N LEU A 296 -2.62 16.11 18.36
CA LEU A 296 -1.49 15.19 18.50
C LEU A 296 -0.34 15.54 17.57
N TYR A 297 -0.62 16.16 16.42
CA TYR A 297 0.44 16.51 15.47
C TYR A 297 1.52 17.40 16.10
N THR A 298 1.11 18.31 17.00
CA THR A 298 2.02 19.23 17.71
C THR A 298 2.58 18.67 19.02
N ARG A 299 2.19 17.44 19.39
CA ARG A 299 2.59 16.80 20.64
C ARG A 299 3.74 15.85 20.41
N GLU A 300 4.77 15.94 21.25
CA GLU A 300 5.94 15.04 21.19
C GLU A 300 5.78 13.80 22.07
N ASP A 301 4.86 13.82 23.04
CA ASP A 301 4.62 12.70 23.91
C ASP A 301 3.99 11.51 23.16
N ASN A 302 4.48 10.30 23.44
CA ASN A 302 3.95 9.04 22.89
C ASN A 302 4.15 8.82 21.39
N LYS A 303 5.02 9.59 20.71
CA LYS A 303 5.55 9.20 19.40
C LYS A 303 6.42 7.96 19.56
N ASP A 304 5.99 6.85 18.98
CA ASP A 304 6.54 5.50 19.14
C ASP A 304 7.03 4.91 17.81
N PHE A 305 7.06 5.72 16.75
CA PHE A 305 7.51 5.30 15.43
C PHE A 305 8.36 6.36 14.72
N ILE A 306 9.45 5.93 14.08
CA ILE A 306 10.40 6.80 13.38
C ILE A 306 10.37 6.50 11.88
N ILE A 307 10.25 7.54 11.06
CA ILE A 307 10.48 7.48 9.61
C ILE A 307 11.80 8.18 9.31
N VAL A 308 12.75 7.48 8.67
CA VAL A 308 14.05 8.04 8.28
C VAL A 308 13.98 8.56 6.86
N VAL A 309 14.08 9.87 6.66
CA VAL A 309 14.07 10.52 5.35
C VAL A 309 15.40 11.21 5.12
N ASN A 310 16.19 10.77 4.14
CA ASN A 310 17.49 11.36 3.81
C ASN A 310 18.37 11.56 5.06
N ASP A 311 18.52 10.51 5.86
CA ASP A 311 19.26 10.47 7.14
C ASP A 311 18.67 11.30 8.30
N ASN A 312 17.51 11.93 8.10
CA ASN A 312 16.78 12.63 9.16
C ASN A 312 15.73 11.72 9.78
N GLU A 313 15.59 11.76 11.10
CA GLU A 313 14.58 11.00 11.83
C GLU A 313 13.34 11.86 12.10
N LEU A 314 12.18 11.37 11.66
CA LEU A 314 10.88 11.98 11.92
C LEU A 314 10.06 11.07 12.82
N ALA A 315 9.77 11.52 14.04
CA ALA A 315 8.98 10.77 15.00
C ALA A 315 7.46 11.03 14.84
N PHE A 316 6.68 9.96 14.92
CA PHE A 316 5.23 9.95 14.75
C PHE A 316 4.55 8.96 15.72
N HIS A 317 3.25 9.12 15.91
CA HIS A 317 2.38 8.16 16.57
C HIS A 317 2.03 7.03 15.59
N LYS A 318 2.51 5.81 15.86
CA LYS A 318 2.22 4.59 15.10
C LYS A 318 0.72 4.41 14.90
N LEU A 319 -0.05 4.60 15.98
CA LEU A 319 -1.52 4.51 15.97
C LEU A 319 -2.16 5.41 14.91
N VAL A 320 -1.74 6.68 14.81
CA VAL A 320 -2.32 7.64 13.88
C VAL A 320 -2.01 7.25 12.44
N LEU A 321 -0.77 6.82 12.18
CA LEU A 321 -0.35 6.34 10.88
C LEU A 321 -1.14 5.07 10.48
N GLN A 322 -1.25 4.09 11.37
CA GLN A 322 -1.97 2.84 11.16
C GLN A 322 -3.44 3.06 10.84
N ALA A 323 -4.11 3.94 11.60
CA ALA A 323 -5.54 4.16 11.45
C ALA A 323 -5.90 5.01 10.22
N ARG A 324 -4.93 5.73 9.63
CA ARG A 324 -5.23 6.77 8.61
C ARG A 324 -4.44 6.62 7.31
N SER A 325 -3.67 5.55 7.17
CA SER A 325 -2.91 5.18 5.98
C SER A 325 -2.89 3.67 5.81
N GLU A 326 -3.42 3.19 4.68
CA GLU A 326 -3.41 1.76 4.35
C GLU A 326 -1.99 1.22 4.20
N LEU A 327 -1.05 2.01 3.67
CA LEU A 327 0.36 1.67 3.61
C LEU A 327 0.91 1.36 5.00
N TYR A 328 0.76 2.30 5.94
CA TYR A 328 1.32 2.14 7.27
C TYR A 328 0.60 1.03 8.04
N ARG A 329 -0.71 0.85 7.81
CA ARG A 329 -1.46 -0.30 8.34
C ARG A 329 -0.89 -1.63 7.88
N GLY A 330 -0.74 -1.80 6.56
CA GLY A 330 -0.13 -3.00 5.98
C GLY A 330 1.26 -3.24 6.57
N MET A 331 2.10 -2.21 6.61
CA MET A 331 3.44 -2.28 7.18
C MET A 331 3.48 -2.68 8.66
N PHE A 332 2.52 -2.25 9.48
CA PHE A 332 2.51 -2.55 10.91
C PHE A 332 1.89 -3.91 11.26
N LEU A 333 0.97 -4.41 10.43
CA LEU A 333 0.35 -5.72 10.60
C LEU A 333 1.20 -6.84 9.98
N SER A 334 1.93 -6.55 8.89
CA SER A 334 2.67 -7.56 8.14
C SER A 334 3.98 -7.99 8.78
N ILE A 335 4.39 -7.39 9.91
CA ILE A 335 5.71 -7.61 10.52
C ILE A 335 5.65 -7.56 12.04
N ASP A 336 6.28 -8.54 12.69
CA ASP A 336 6.71 -8.51 14.10
C ASP A 336 7.95 -7.59 14.29
N ASP A 337 8.03 -6.50 13.51
CA ASP A 337 9.17 -5.58 13.52
C ASP A 337 9.06 -4.65 14.73
N LYS A 338 9.79 -5.03 15.78
CA LYS A 338 9.91 -4.26 17.03
C LYS A 338 10.83 -3.05 16.89
N SER A 339 11.42 -2.79 15.72
CA SER A 339 12.41 -1.71 15.54
C SER A 339 11.84 -0.32 15.78
N GLY A 340 10.51 -0.13 15.66
CA GLY A 340 9.86 1.18 15.81
C GLY A 340 10.36 2.20 14.78
N LYS A 341 10.99 1.76 13.69
CA LYS A 341 11.69 2.62 12.74
C LYS A 341 11.64 2.06 11.33
N VAL A 342 11.32 2.90 10.34
CA VAL A 342 11.38 2.55 8.92
C VAL A 342 12.14 3.62 8.15
N LYS A 343 12.87 3.21 7.11
CA LYS A 343 13.45 4.15 6.17
C LYS A 343 12.43 4.49 5.09
N ASP A 344 12.30 5.78 4.81
CA ASP A 344 11.57 6.27 3.64
C ASP A 344 12.45 6.13 2.40
N TYR A 345 11.87 5.54 1.36
CA TYR A 345 12.57 5.19 0.13
C TYR A 345 11.99 5.90 -1.09
N THR A 346 11.07 6.86 -0.88
CA THR A 346 10.42 7.58 -1.98
C THR A 346 11.34 8.58 -2.67
N ASN A 347 12.53 8.80 -2.10
CA ASN A 347 13.52 9.80 -2.53
C ASN A 347 12.91 11.22 -2.61
N LYS A 348 11.94 11.51 -1.75
CA LYS A 348 11.29 12.83 -1.66
C LYS A 348 11.93 13.68 -0.57
N SER A 349 11.70 14.99 -0.66
CA SER A 349 12.21 15.93 0.34
C SER A 349 11.61 15.66 1.72
N ILE A 350 12.36 16.01 2.76
CA ILE A 350 11.88 15.90 4.14
C ILE A 350 10.64 16.76 4.36
N GLU A 351 10.53 17.89 3.66
CA GLU A 351 9.38 18.79 3.64
C GLU A 351 8.14 18.10 3.07
N THR A 352 8.28 17.38 1.94
CA THR A 352 7.18 16.61 1.35
C THR A 352 6.69 15.53 2.30
N ILE A 353 7.59 14.76 2.92
CA ILE A 353 7.20 13.71 3.87
C ILE A 353 6.55 14.29 5.12
N LYS A 354 7.07 15.41 5.65
CA LYS A 354 6.44 16.15 6.76
C LYS A 354 5.03 16.62 6.40
N LEU A 355 4.83 17.13 5.19
CA LEU A 355 3.53 17.62 4.73
C LEU A 355 2.54 16.48 4.50
N LEU A 356 3.00 15.35 3.96
CA LEU A 356 2.21 14.13 3.83
C LEU A 356 1.78 13.61 5.21
N ALA A 357 2.71 13.55 6.17
CA ALA A 357 2.40 13.17 7.54
C ALA A 357 1.42 14.16 8.19
N LYS A 358 1.61 15.47 7.99
CA LYS A 358 0.66 16.50 8.42
C LYS A 358 -0.73 16.25 7.83
N PHE A 359 -0.83 15.90 6.55
CA PHE A 359 -2.09 15.56 5.92
C PHE A 359 -2.74 14.31 6.53
N ILE A 360 -1.96 13.28 6.89
CA ILE A 360 -2.49 12.08 7.58
C ILE A 360 -3.16 12.48 8.90
N TYR A 361 -2.54 13.37 9.67
CA TYR A 361 -3.08 13.86 10.94
C TYR A 361 -4.27 14.81 10.75
N LEU A 362 -4.10 15.82 9.89
CA LEU A 362 -4.99 16.99 9.85
C LEU A 362 -6.07 16.91 8.76
N ASP A 363 -5.88 16.04 7.76
CA ASP A 363 -6.75 15.92 6.58
C ASP A 363 -6.90 17.25 5.80
N ARG A 364 -5.87 18.12 5.90
CA ARG A 364 -5.73 19.42 5.22
C ARG A 364 -4.27 19.74 4.93
N ILE A 365 -4.05 20.53 3.88
CA ILE A 365 -2.79 21.17 3.52
C ILE A 365 -3.13 22.64 3.25
N GLU A 366 -2.33 23.56 3.78
CA GLU A 366 -2.50 24.98 3.48
C GLU A 366 -1.78 25.33 2.16
N GLU A 367 -2.35 26.23 1.35
CA GLU A 367 -1.80 26.55 0.01
C GLU A 367 -0.37 27.10 0.07
N GLU A 368 -0.01 27.77 1.16
CA GLU A 368 1.33 28.32 1.40
C GLU A 368 2.41 27.24 1.59
N GLU A 369 2.01 26.02 1.95
CA GLU A 369 2.90 24.88 2.17
C GLU A 369 3.18 24.11 0.87
N LEU A 370 2.40 24.35 -0.18
CA LEU A 370 2.53 23.70 -1.48
C LEU A 370 3.44 24.53 -2.39
N THR A 371 4.75 24.29 -2.36
CA THR A 371 5.64 24.82 -3.42
C THR A 371 5.46 24.02 -4.72
N GLU A 372 5.91 24.54 -5.87
CA GLU A 372 5.85 23.78 -7.14
C GLU A 372 6.60 22.44 -7.04
N GLN A 373 7.71 22.42 -6.30
CA GLN A 373 8.49 21.22 -6.04
C GLN A 373 7.72 20.23 -5.17
N ILE A 374 7.20 20.66 -4.02
CA ILE A 374 6.45 19.79 -3.10
C ILE A 374 5.18 19.25 -3.78
N TYR A 375 4.50 20.07 -4.59
CA TYR A 375 3.36 19.62 -5.38
C TYR A 375 3.70 18.44 -6.29
N LYS A 376 4.78 18.54 -7.08
CA LYS A 376 5.22 17.45 -7.99
C LYS A 376 5.62 16.21 -7.19
N GLU A 377 6.40 16.41 -6.13
CA GLU A 377 6.82 15.33 -5.25
C GLU A 377 5.65 14.59 -4.60
N LEU A 378 4.60 15.32 -4.17
CA LEU A 378 3.37 14.73 -3.64
C LEU A 378 2.59 13.98 -4.72
N GLU A 379 2.41 14.57 -5.90
CA GLU A 379 1.72 13.94 -7.03
C GLU A 379 2.35 12.58 -7.38
N ASP A 380 3.68 12.48 -7.32
CA ASP A 380 4.42 11.24 -7.58
C ASP A 380 4.22 10.14 -6.52
N VAL A 381 3.86 10.47 -5.27
CA VAL A 381 3.81 9.49 -4.15
C VAL A 381 2.44 9.29 -3.55
N VAL A 382 1.43 10.07 -3.92
CA VAL A 382 0.07 9.94 -3.37
C VAL A 382 -0.47 8.52 -3.51
N ASP A 383 -0.22 7.87 -4.65
CA ASP A 383 -0.65 6.49 -4.90
C ASP A 383 0.17 5.49 -4.08
N TYR A 384 1.48 5.70 -3.94
CA TYR A 384 2.37 4.88 -3.11
C TYR A 384 1.92 4.83 -1.64
N TYR A 385 1.55 5.97 -1.07
CA TYR A 385 1.02 6.02 0.30
C TYR A 385 -0.43 5.55 0.42
N GLN A 386 -1.04 5.06 -0.67
CA GLN A 386 -2.43 4.61 -0.73
C GLN A 386 -3.39 5.67 -0.16
N LEU A 387 -3.06 6.95 -0.35
CA LEU A 387 -3.92 8.07 0.02
C LEU A 387 -4.92 8.33 -1.11
N ASN A 388 -5.63 7.27 -1.52
CA ASN A 388 -6.68 7.14 -2.52
C ASN A 388 -6.94 8.36 -3.45
N ARG A 389 -7.01 8.15 -4.77
CA ARG A 389 -7.29 9.18 -5.81
C ARG A 389 -8.62 9.96 -5.67
N LYS A 390 -9.45 9.64 -4.68
CA LYS A 390 -10.68 10.35 -4.27
C LYS A 390 -10.56 11.04 -2.90
N THR A 391 -9.35 11.16 -2.35
CA THR A 391 -9.12 11.86 -1.09
C THR A 391 -9.18 13.37 -1.28
N ARG A 392 -9.36 14.07 -0.16
CA ARG A 392 -9.18 15.53 -0.10
C ARG A 392 -7.81 15.96 -0.64
N LEU A 393 -6.77 15.13 -0.52
CA LEU A 393 -5.43 15.44 -1.03
C LEU A 393 -5.43 15.64 -2.54
N THR A 394 -6.00 14.71 -3.30
CA THR A 394 -6.10 14.84 -4.77
C THR A 394 -6.92 16.07 -5.16
N TYR A 395 -7.96 16.41 -4.39
CA TYR A 395 -8.72 17.66 -4.59
C TYR A 395 -7.86 18.90 -4.33
N PHE A 396 -7.07 18.93 -3.24
CA PHE A 396 -6.14 20.02 -2.94
C PHE A 396 -5.10 20.19 -4.05
N LEU A 397 -4.50 19.08 -4.51
CA LEU A 397 -3.53 19.09 -5.61
C LEU A 397 -4.17 19.63 -6.90
N LYS A 398 -5.36 19.16 -7.28
CA LYS A 398 -6.07 19.68 -8.47
C LYS A 398 -6.40 21.17 -8.37
N LYS A 399 -6.88 21.63 -7.20
CA LYS A 399 -7.16 23.04 -6.94
C LYS A 399 -5.88 23.87 -7.11
N PHE A 400 -4.77 23.39 -6.55
CA PHE A 400 -3.49 24.08 -6.60
C PHE A 400 -2.91 24.18 -8.03
N ASN A 401 -3.03 23.11 -8.82
CA ASN A 401 -2.61 23.10 -10.23
C ASN A 401 -3.34 24.16 -11.09
N ASN A 402 -4.63 24.38 -10.84
CA ASN A 402 -5.38 25.45 -11.51
C ASN A 402 -4.79 26.84 -11.21
N THR A 403 -4.41 27.09 -9.96
CA THR A 403 -3.74 28.35 -9.55
C THR A 403 -2.38 28.57 -10.23
N PHE A 404 -1.60 27.52 -10.48
CA PHE A 404 -0.36 27.64 -11.28
C PHE A 404 -0.65 27.93 -12.75
N SER A 405 -1.67 27.27 -13.30
CA SER A 405 -2.08 27.44 -14.69
C SER A 405 -2.61 28.86 -14.95
N GLU A 406 -3.26 29.47 -13.96
CA GLU A 406 -3.71 30.86 -14.01
C GLU A 406 -2.57 31.87 -13.82
N LYS A 407 -1.57 31.58 -12.98
CA LYS A 407 -0.38 32.45 -12.80
C LYS A 407 0.62 32.40 -13.97
N LYS A 408 0.53 31.39 -14.85
CA LYS A 408 1.36 31.25 -16.06
C LYS A 408 0.73 31.89 -17.32
N LYS A 409 -0.50 32.41 -17.23
CA LYS A 409 -1.14 33.25 -18.25
C LYS A 409 -0.98 34.71 -17.89
#